data_AF-W4G3W8-F1
#
_entry.id   AF-W4G3W8-F1
#
_cell.length_a   1.000
_cell.length_b   1.000
_cell.length_c   1.000
_cell.angle_alpha   90.00
_cell.angle_beta   90.00
_cell.angle_gamma   90.00
#
_symmetry.space_group_name_H-M   'P 1'
#
loop_
_entity.id
_entity.type
_entity.pdbx_description
1 polymer ?
#
loop_
_entity_poly.entity_id
_entity_poly.type
_entity_poly.pdbx_seq_one_letter_code
_entity_poly.pdbx_strand_id
1 'polypeptide(L)' 'MYHEGGREVTEDLEAQIAFGHVRFHVERLDEASCVDGQHQVLVKWLGLDDEELSWEPAANLLDDIPVVFRKWVASNK' A
#
# COMPACT_ATOMS: atom_id res chain seq x y z
N MET A 1 -4.59 -18.51 43.08
CA MET A 1 -3.21 -18.50 42.56
C MET A 1 -3.31 -18.59 41.05
N TYR A 2 -3.39 -17.45 40.36
CA TYR A 2 -3.42 -17.44 38.90
C TYR A 2 -1.96 -17.59 38.43
N HIS A 3 -1.68 -18.67 37.71
CA HIS A 3 -0.41 -18.83 37.02
C HIS A 3 -0.32 -17.74 35.95
N GLU A 4 0.68 -16.88 36.07
CA GLU A 4 1.13 -15.99 35.00
C GLU A 4 1.69 -16.87 33.88
N GLY A 5 0.79 -17.31 33.00
CA GLY A 5 1.16 -17.93 31.73
C GLY A 5 1.78 -16.86 30.86
N GLY A 6 3.10 -16.87 30.77
CA GLY A 6 3.88 -16.01 29.90
C GLY A 6 3.29 -16.04 28.49
N ARG A 7 2.75 -14.89 28.06
CA ARG A 7 2.54 -14.62 26.64
C ARG A 7 3.94 -14.49 26.03
N GLU A 8 4.46 -15.63 25.58
CA GLU A 8 5.52 -15.71 24.60
C GLU A 8 4.97 -14.99 23.35
N VAL A 9 5.21 -13.68 23.28
CA VAL A 9 5.02 -12.89 22.07
C VAL A 9 6.08 -13.42 21.12
N THR A 10 5.68 -14.33 20.24
CA THR A 10 6.59 -14.91 19.26
C THR A 10 7.21 -13.78 18.44
N GLU A 11 8.49 -13.94 18.13
CA GLU A 11 9.34 -13.00 17.37
C GLU A 11 8.75 -12.63 15.98
N ASP A 12 7.66 -13.29 15.56
CA ASP A 12 6.83 -12.96 14.41
C ASP A 12 6.18 -11.56 14.49
N LEU A 13 5.99 -11.01 15.70
CA LEU A 13 5.46 -9.64 15.84
C LEU A 13 6.52 -8.56 15.56
N GLU A 14 7.80 -8.87 15.73
CA GLU A 14 8.88 -7.91 15.46
C GLU A 14 9.22 -7.80 13.97
N ALA A 15 9.00 -8.86 13.19
CA ALA A 15 9.13 -8.82 11.73
C ALA A 15 8.08 -7.91 11.07
N GLN A 16 6.93 -7.66 11.71
CA GLN A 16 5.94 -6.68 11.25
C GLN A 16 6.35 -5.23 11.54
N ILE A 17 7.28 -4.99 12.46
CA ILE A 17 7.70 -3.65 12.89
C ILE A 17 8.91 -3.17 12.08
N ALA A 18 9.79 -4.08 11.65
CA ALA A 18 11.00 -3.75 10.90
C ALA A 18 10.75 -3.35 9.43
N PHE A 19 9.59 -3.71 8.85
CA PHE A 19 9.12 -3.23 7.54
C PHE A 19 8.12 -2.09 7.76
N GLY A 20 8.60 -0.96 8.27
CA GLY A 20 7.78 0.18 8.68
C GLY A 20 6.61 0.48 7.74
N HIS A 21 5.41 0.03 8.15
CA HIS A 21 4.11 0.55 7.78
C HIS A 21 3.72 0.66 6.29
N VAL A 22 4.29 -0.13 5.36
CA VAL A 22 3.69 -0.26 4.02
C VAL A 22 2.44 -1.15 4.13
N ARG A 23 1.34 -0.55 4.60
CA ARG A 23 0.07 -1.24 4.87
C ARG A 23 -0.68 -1.65 3.60
N PHE A 24 -0.24 -1.14 2.46
CA PHE A 24 -0.96 -1.21 1.20
C PHE A 24 -0.25 -2.14 0.22
N HIS A 25 -0.89 -3.28 -0.06
CA HIS A 25 -0.41 -4.22 -1.06
C HIS A 25 -1.01 -3.84 -2.41
N VAL A 26 -0.25 -3.08 -3.20
CA VAL A 26 -0.62 -2.74 -4.58
C VAL A 26 -0.11 -3.83 -5.50
N GLU A 27 -1.01 -4.41 -6.31
CA GLU A 27 -0.66 -5.32 -7.38
C GLU A 27 -0.06 -4.56 -8.57
N ARG A 28 -0.77 -3.52 -9.04
CA ARG A 28 -0.34 -2.64 -10.12
C ARG A 28 -1.06 -1.30 -10.09
N LEU A 29 -0.47 -0.32 -10.75
CA LEU A 29 -1.09 0.95 -11.07
C LEU A 29 -1.47 0.89 -12.55
N ASP A 30 -2.73 1.22 -12.88
CA ASP A 30 -3.26 1.05 -14.24
C ASP A 30 -3.34 2.39 -14.98
N GLU A 31 -4.30 3.24 -14.62
CA GLU A 31 -4.59 4.49 -15.34
C GLU A 31 -4.27 5.72 -14.49
N ALA A 32 -3.87 6.82 -15.13
CA ALA A 32 -3.83 8.14 -14.49
C ALA A 32 -4.88 9.07 -15.09
N SER A 33 -5.52 9.84 -14.21
CA SER A 33 -6.47 10.88 -14.59
C SER A 33 -6.20 12.15 -13.79
N CYS A 34 -6.68 13.28 -14.30
CA CYS A 34 -6.63 14.56 -13.60
C CYS A 34 -8.05 15.10 -13.50
N VAL A 35 -8.57 15.18 -12.28
CA VAL A 35 -9.91 15.70 -12.00
C VAL A 35 -9.76 16.89 -11.08
N ASP A 36 -10.31 18.04 -11.48
CA ASP A 36 -10.25 19.31 -10.74
C ASP A 36 -8.82 19.75 -10.37
N GLY A 37 -7.85 19.46 -11.24
CA GLY A 37 -6.44 19.77 -11.04
C GLY A 37 -5.70 18.83 -10.08
N GLN A 38 -6.37 17.78 -9.58
CA GLN A 38 -5.76 16.74 -8.77
C GLN A 38 -5.48 15.49 -9.62
N HIS A 39 -4.23 15.04 -9.60
CA HIS A 39 -3.85 13.78 -10.22
C HIS A 39 -4.29 12.60 -9.36
N GLN A 40 -4.96 11.65 -9.99
CA GLN A 40 -5.43 10.41 -9.41
C GLN A 40 -4.93 9.25 -10.27
N VAL A 41 -4.69 8.12 -9.63
CA VAL A 41 -4.25 6.90 -10.29
C VAL A 41 -5.12 5.74 -9.86
N LEU A 42 -5.54 4.94 -10.82
CA LEU A 42 -6.31 3.73 -10.60
C LEU A 42 -5.39 2.64 -10.06
N VAL A 43 -5.70 2.15 -8.86
CA VAL A 43 -4.90 1.17 -8.13
C VAL A 43 -5.61 -0.17 -8.16
N LYS A 44 -4.87 -1.18 -8.62
CA LYS A 44 -5.22 -2.59 -8.43
C LYS A 44 -4.60 -3.09 -7.15
N TRP A 45 -5.44 -3.45 -6.20
CA TRP A 45 -5.02 -4.01 -4.92
C TRP A 45 -4.72 -5.49 -5.05
N LEU A 46 -3.66 -5.94 -4.38
CA LEU A 46 -3.23 -7.33 -4.41
C LEU A 46 -4.25 -8.24 -3.72
N GLY A 47 -4.69 -9.27 -4.43
CA GLY A 47 -5.64 -10.27 -3.91
C GLY A 47 -7.10 -9.81 -3.91
N LEU A 48 -7.38 -8.64 -4.49
CA LEU A 48 -8.72 -8.09 -4.70
C LEU A 48 -9.12 -8.19 -6.17
N ASP A 49 -10.42 -8.20 -6.47
CA ASP A 49 -10.95 -8.31 -7.83
C ASP A 49 -10.91 -6.98 -8.58
N ASP A 50 -11.14 -6.98 -9.90
CA ASP A 50 -11.06 -5.74 -10.72
C ASP A 50 -12.21 -4.77 -10.38
N GLU A 51 -13.25 -5.25 -9.71
CA GLU A 51 -14.34 -4.41 -9.21
C GLU A 51 -13.91 -3.55 -8.00
N GLU A 52 -12.81 -3.92 -7.34
CA GLU A 52 -12.26 -3.22 -6.18
C GLU A 52 -11.15 -2.22 -6.56
N LEU A 53 -10.99 -1.95 -7.86
CA LEU A 53 -10.12 -0.88 -8.35
C LEU A 53 -10.55 0.46 -7.75
N SER A 54 -9.61 1.18 -7.15
CA SER A 54 -9.87 2.50 -6.54
C SER A 54 -9.03 3.58 -7.18
N TRP A 55 -9.61 4.77 -7.36
CA TRP A 55 -8.87 5.97 -7.75
C TRP A 55 -8.23 6.59 -6.51
N GLU A 56 -6.91 6.50 -6.41
CA GLU A 56 -6.15 7.07 -5.31
C GLU A 56 -5.46 8.37 -5.74
N PRO A 57 -5.48 9.42 -4.92
CA PRO A 57 -4.71 10.63 -5.17
C PRO A 57 -3.22 10.31 -5.33
N ALA A 58 -2.59 10.86 -6.37
CA ALA A 58 -1.16 10.67 -6.63
C ALA A 58 -0.28 11.10 -5.45
N ALA A 59 -0.73 12.08 -4.66
CA ALA A 59 -0.06 12.50 -3.44
C ALA A 59 -0.03 11.38 -2.39
N ASN A 60 -1.14 10.67 -2.19
CA ASN A 60 -1.21 9.54 -1.26
C ASN A 60 -0.27 8.41 -1.72
N LEU A 61 -0.27 8.09 -3.01
CA LEU A 61 0.63 7.06 -3.56
C LEU A 61 2.12 7.43 -3.45
N LEU A 62 2.43 8.72 -3.51
CA LEU A 62 3.80 9.20 -3.30
C LEU A 62 4.23 9.06 -1.84
N ASP A 63 3.30 9.19 -0.89
CA ASP A 63 3.58 9.05 0.54
C ASP A 63 3.61 7.57 0.98
N ASP A 64 2.65 6.76 0.52
CA ASP A 64 2.49 5.36 0.92
C ASP A 64 3.41 4.40 0.15
N ILE A 65 3.58 4.61 -1.16
CA ILE A 65 4.36 3.72 -2.05
C ILE A 65 5.28 4.49 -3.02
N PRO A 66 6.15 5.41 -2.53
CA PRO A 66 6.95 6.31 -3.38
C PRO A 66 7.79 5.60 -4.44
N VAL A 67 8.34 4.43 -4.11
CA VAL A 67 9.21 3.67 -5.02
C VAL A 67 8.42 3.06 -6.18
N VAL A 68 7.25 2.48 -5.89
CA VAL A 68 6.37 1.88 -6.90
C VAL A 68 5.82 2.98 -7.80
N PHE A 69 5.32 4.06 -7.20
CA PHE A 69 4.73 5.18 -7.93
C PHE A 69 5.75 5.84 -8.89
N ARG A 70 6.97 6.14 -8.42
CA ARG A 70 8.01 6.75 -9.28
C ARG A 70 8.42 5.86 -10.45
N LYS A 71 8.53 4.55 -10.22
CA LYS A 71 8.84 3.59 -11.30
C LYS A 71 7.71 3.56 -12.34
N TRP A 72 6.47 3.54 -11.89
CA TRP A 72 5.31 3.58 -12.77
C TRP A 72 5.26 4.87 -13.59
N VAL A 73 5.48 6.04 -12.97
CA VAL A 73 5.54 7.32 -13.69
C VAL A 73 6.67 7.34 -14.73
N ALA A 74 7.83 6.75 -14.42
CA ALA A 74 8.94 6.68 -15.37
C ALA A 74 8.65 5.79 -16.59
N SER A 75 7.83 4.74 -16.40
CA SER A 75 7.41 3.83 -17.47
C SER A 75 6.25 4.36 -18.31
N ASN A 76 5.43 5.27 -17.78
CA ASN A 76 4.26 5.87 -18.47
C ASN A 76 4.55 7.26 -19.06
N LYS A 77 5.78 7.48 -19.53
CA LYS A 77 6.21 8.73 -20.18
C LYS A 77 5.98 8.75 -21.68
#